data_AF-C3W898-F1
#
_entry.id   AF-C3W898-F1
#
_cell.length_a   1.000
_cell.length_b   1.000
_cell.length_c   1.000
_cell.angle_alpha   90.00
_cell.angle_beta   90.00
_cell.angle_gamma   90.00
#
_symmetry.space_group_name_H-M   'P 1'
#
loop_
_entity.id
_entity.type
_entity.pdbx_description
1 polymer ?
#
loop_
_entity_poly.entity_id
_entity_poly.type
_entity_poly.pdbx_seq_one_letter_code
_entity_poly.pdbx_strand_id
1 'polypeptide(L)' 'TRWNPKPEQVQILEEIFNSGQVNPKREGIKKITTQLQEFGDVGEANIFYWFQ' A
#
# COMPACT_ATOMS: atom_id res chain seq x y z
N THR A 1 2.39 -16.90 -2.13
CA THR A 1 1.72 -16.85 -0.81
C THR A 1 0.90 -15.57 -0.75
N ARG A 2 -0.27 -15.58 -0.09
CA ARG A 2 -1.09 -14.36 0.06
C ARG A 2 -0.34 -13.37 0.94
N TRP A 3 -0.30 -12.10 0.53
CA TRP A 3 0.29 -11.05 1.35
C TRP A 3 -0.48 -10.91 2.67
N ASN A 4 0.25 -10.83 3.77
CA ASN A 4 -0.29 -10.64 5.11
C ASN A 4 0.31 -9.34 5.67
N PRO A 5 -0.38 -8.19 5.48
CA PRO A 5 0.18 -6.89 5.86
C PRO A 5 0.43 -6.79 7.35
N LYS A 6 1.49 -6.06 7.73
CA LYS A 6 1.73 -5.69 9.13
C LYS A 6 0.76 -4.58 9.56
N PRO A 7 0.42 -4.46 10.85
CA PRO A 7 -0.45 -3.39 11.35
C PRO A 7 -0.03 -1.99 10.90
N GLU A 8 1.27 -1.71 10.89
CA GLU A 8 1.86 -0.44 10.45
C GLU A 8 1.58 -0.19 8.96
N GLN A 9 1.68 -1.24 8.14
CA GLN A 9 1.38 -1.13 6.71
C GLN A 9 -0.11 -0.84 6.47
N VAL A 10 -1.00 -1.46 7.25
CA VAL A 10 -2.45 -1.20 7.18
C VAL A 10 -2.76 0.23 7.57
N GLN A 11 -2.20 0.72 8.68
CA GLN A 11 -2.42 2.08 9.16
C GLN A 11 -2.03 3.12 8.10
N ILE A 12 -0.86 2.97 7.48
CA ILE A 12 -0.40 3.89 6.43
C ILE A 12 -1.33 3.85 5.21
N LEU A 13 -1.80 2.66 4.81
CA LEU A 13 -2.74 2.53 3.69
C LEU A 13 -4.08 3.20 3.97
N GLU A 14 -4.61 3.02 5.19
CA GLU A 14 -5.84 3.67 5.65
C GLU A 14 -5.70 5.19 5.71
N GLU A 15 -4.58 5.72 6.21
CA GLU A 15 -4.30 7.16 6.21
C GLU A 15 -4.30 7.74 4.78
N ILE A 16 -3.65 7.05 3.84
CA ILE A 16 -3.63 7.46 2.43
C ILE A 16 -5.04 7.42 1.83
N PHE A 17 -5.78 6.34 2.06
CA PHE A 17 -7.16 6.21 1.57
C PHE A 17 -8.07 7.31 2.13
N ASN A 18 -8.00 7.56 3.44
CA ASN A 18 -8.81 8.56 4.13
C ASN A 18 -8.44 10.00 3.70
N SER A 19 -7.24 10.23 3.17
CA SER A 19 -6.85 11.51 2.55
C SER A 19 -7.53 11.79 1.20
N GLY A 20 -8.30 10.84 0.66
CA GLY A 20 -9.02 10.95 -0.63
C GLY A 20 -8.31 10.24 -1.79
N GLN A 21 -7.17 9.61 -1.56
CA GLN A 21 -6.44 8.85 -2.58
C GLN A 21 -7.04 7.45 -2.71
N VAL A 22 -8.01 7.28 -3.63
CA VAL A 22 -8.71 6.00 -3.83
C VAL A 22 -8.20 5.18 -5.03
N ASN A 23 -7.41 5.76 -5.93
CA ASN A 23 -6.88 5.04 -7.09
C ASN A 23 -5.48 5.58 -7.48
N PRO A 24 -4.40 5.10 -6.83
CA PRO A 24 -3.05 5.54 -7.15
C PRO A 24 -2.63 5.08 -8.55
N LYS A 25 -2.12 6.02 -9.36
CA LYS A 25 -1.44 5.68 -10.62
C LYS A 25 -0.18 4.86 -10.34
N ARG A 26 0.42 4.27 -11.39
CA ARG A 26 1.63 3.42 -11.29
C ARG A 26 2.76 4.04 -10.46
N GLU A 27 3.02 5.33 -10.61
CA GLU A 27 4.05 6.04 -9.81
C GLU A 27 3.67 6.13 -8.33
N GLY A 28 2.39 6.37 -8.02
CA GLY A 28 1.86 6.33 -6.66
C GLY A 28 1.97 4.93 -6.05
N ILE A 29 1.61 3.89 -6.80
CA ILE A 29 1.76 2.49 -6.37
C ILE A 29 3.22 2.18 -6.01
N LYS A 30 4.17 2.59 -6.86
CA LYS A 30 5.61 2.42 -6.59
C LYS A 30 6.04 3.14 -5.33
N LYS A 31 5.65 4.42 -5.18
CA LYS A 31 5.99 5.23 -4.01
C LYS A 31 5.45 4.62 -2.71
N ILE A 32 4.19 4.19 -2.72
CA ILE A 32 3.54 3.53 -1.57
C ILE A 32 4.24 2.20 -1.26
N THR A 33 4.57 1.41 -2.29
CA THR A 33 5.29 0.14 -2.12
C THR A 33 6.64 0.37 -1.44
N THR A 34 7.45 1.32 -1.92
CA THR A 34 8.75 1.65 -1.31
C THR A 34 8.61 2.09 0.15
N GLN A 35 7.62 2.93 0.47
CA GLN A 35 7.36 3.36 1.84
C GLN A 35 6.99 2.18 2.74
N LEU A 36 6.14 1.27 2.27
CA LEU A 36 5.64 0.15 3.07
C LEU A 36 6.66 -0.98 3.24
N GLN A 37 7.66 -1.07 2.36
CA GLN A 37 8.76 -2.03 2.46
C GLN A 37 9.62 -1.81 3.72
N GLU A 38 9.63 -0.60 4.29
CA GLU A 38 10.29 -0.32 5.58
C GLU A 38 9.68 -1.10 6.75
N PHE A 39 8.41 -1.52 6.64
CA PHE A 39 7.66 -2.21 7.68
C PHE A 39 7.47 -3.71 7.39
N GLY A 40 7.92 -4.19 6.23
CA GLY A 40 7.86 -5.61 5.86
C GLY A 40 7.60 -5.86 4.37
N ASP A 41 7.61 -7.13 3.98
CA ASP A 41 7.46 -7.51 2.57
C ASP A 41 6.13 -7.06 1.98
N VAL A 42 6.21 -6.35 0.85
CA VAL A 42 5.06 -5.90 0.06
C VAL A 42 5.50 -5.65 -1.39
N GLY A 43 4.63 -5.96 -2.34
CA GLY A 43 4.85 -5.70 -3.76
C GLY A 43 3.78 -4.79 -4.36
N GLU A 44 4.06 -4.23 -5.53
CA GLU A 44 3.14 -3.30 -6.24
C GLU A 44 1.74 -3.89 -6.44
N ALA A 45 1.64 -5.20 -6.73
CA ALA A 45 0.35 -5.89 -6.90
C ALA A 45 -0.49 -5.88 -5.63
N ASN A 46 0.13 -5.99 -4.45
CA ASN A 46 -0.58 -5.95 -3.18
C ASN A 46 -1.23 -4.59 -2.96
N ILE A 47 -0.50 -3.52 -3.28
CA ILE A 47 -1.01 -2.14 -3.18
C ILE A 47 -2.12 -1.91 -4.19
N PHE A 48 -1.92 -2.34 -5.43
CA PHE A 48 -2.94 -2.27 -6.46
C PHE A 48 -4.25 -2.91 -6.01
N TYR A 49 -4.20 -4.15 -5.51
CA TYR A 49 -5.40 -4.86 -5.04
C TYR A 49 -6.00 -4.30 -3.75
N TRP A 50 -5.21 -3.64 -2.91
CA TRP A 50 -5.74 -3.01 -1.68
C TRP A 50 -6.58 -1.76 -2.00
N PHE A 51 -6.22 -1.01 -3.05
CA PHE A 51 -6.95 0.20 -3.49
C PHE A 51 -8.06 -0.07 -4.52
N GLN A 52 -8.33 -1.33 -4.90
CA GLN A 52 -9.46 -1.72 -5.75
C GLN A 52 -10.69 -2.10 -4.92
#